data_AF-A0AAV8V5J9-F1
#
_entry.id   AF-A0AAV8V5J9-F1
#
_cell.length_a   1.000
_cell.length_b   1.000
_cell.length_c   1.000
_cell.angle_alpha   90.00
_cell.angle_beta   90.00
_cell.angle_gamma   90.00
#
_symmetry.space_group_name_H-M   'P 1'
#
loop_
_entity.id
_entity.type
_entity.pdbx_description
1 polymer ?
#
loop_
_entity_poly.entity_id
_entity_poly.type
_entity_poly.pdbx_seq_one_letter_code
_entity_poly.pdbx_strand_id
1 'polypeptide(L)'
;MVTKAVFLGESFTRKNPKYERFIRPMGLRFKHACVVNPQTQTTHKLEIIGVKKNPHSDLYTNLGLLTRGTIIEVNVGELGMVSSSVLKIQFFV
;
A
#
# COMPACT_ATOMS: atom_id res chain seq x y z
N MET A 1 -16.91 -8.56 5.50
CA MET A 1 -15.56 -8.83 6.04
C MET A 1 -14.55 -8.77 4.90
N VAL A 2 -13.39 -8.14 5.08
CA VAL A 2 -12.35 -8.05 4.05
C VAL A 2 -11.40 -9.26 4.16
N THR A 3 -11.18 -9.96 3.04
CA THR A 3 -10.37 -11.19 3.00
C THR A 3 -9.00 -11.01 2.32
N LYS A 4 -8.74 -9.87 1.70
CA LYS A 4 -7.49 -9.56 1.00
C LYS A 4 -6.57 -8.71 1.89
N ALA A 5 -5.30 -8.59 1.49
CA ALA A 5 -4.33 -7.72 2.14
C ALA A 5 -4.78 -6.25 2.11
N VAL A 6 -4.53 -5.53 3.20
CA VAL A 6 -4.94 -4.13 3.36
C VAL A 6 -3.81 -3.30 3.96
N PHE A 7 -3.63 -2.10 3.43
CA PHE A 7 -2.88 -1.04 4.06
C PHE A 7 -3.84 -0.15 4.84
N LEU A 8 -3.51 0.15 6.11
CA LEU A 8 -4.19 1.18 6.87
C LEU A 8 -3.16 2.24 7.23
N GLY A 9 -3.50 3.50 7.00
CA GLY A 9 -2.68 4.62 7.45
C GLY A 9 -2.52 4.61 8.97
N GLU A 10 -1.45 5.25 9.44
CA GLU A 10 -1.06 5.24 10.86
C GLU A 10 -2.14 5.79 11.80
N SER A 11 -2.94 6.75 11.33
CA SER A 11 -4.02 7.39 12.07
C SER A 11 -5.35 6.61 12.03
N PHE A 12 -5.36 5.34 11.65
CA PHE A 12 -6.61 4.57 11.55
C PHE A 12 -7.17 4.17 12.91
N THR A 13 -8.30 4.77 13.27
CA THR A 13 -9.12 4.35 14.42
C THR A 13 -10.33 3.52 13.94
N ARG A 14 -10.61 2.40 14.61
CA ARG A 14 -11.82 1.62 14.33
C ARG A 14 -13.08 2.43 14.64
N LYS A 15 -14.08 2.33 13.77
CA LYS A 15 -15.41 2.91 14.01
C LYS A 15 -16.16 2.02 15.00
N ASN A 16 -17.19 2.56 15.66
CA ASN A 16 -18.03 1.75 16.55
C ASN A 16 -18.57 0.53 15.80
N PRO A 17 -18.57 -0.67 16.41
CA PRO A 17 -18.93 -1.93 15.73
C PRO A 17 -20.30 -1.90 15.05
N LYS A 18 -21.26 -1.15 15.62
CA LYS A 18 -22.61 -0.96 15.06
C LYS A 18 -22.63 -0.33 13.66
N TYR A 19 -21.64 0.50 13.32
CA TYR A 19 -21.57 1.23 12.05
C TYR A 19 -20.47 0.70 11.11
N GLU A 20 -19.65 -0.26 11.53
CA GLU A 20 -18.55 -0.81 10.73
C GLU A 20 -19.08 -1.89 9.76
N ARG A 21 -19.30 -1.52 8.50
CA ARG A 21 -19.73 -2.46 7.45
C ARG A 21 -18.60 -3.35 6.93
N PHE A 22 -17.37 -2.86 6.95
CA PHE A 22 -16.20 -3.55 6.39
C PHE A 22 -15.13 -3.76 7.45
N ILE A 23 -15.14 -4.94 8.05
CA ILE A 23 -14.11 -5.35 9.01
C ILE A 23 -12.80 -5.66 8.26
N ARG A 24 -11.73 -4.95 8.62
CA ARG A 24 -10.35 -5.23 8.20
C ARG A 24 -9.63 -5.97 9.34
N PRO A 25 -9.39 -7.30 9.23
CA PRO A 25 -8.73 -8.07 10.28
C PRO A 25 -7.26 -7.66 10.44
N MET A 26 -6.70 -7.79 11.65
CA MET A 26 -5.32 -7.33 11.92
C MET A 26 -4.25 -8.17 11.20
N GLY A 27 -4.48 -9.47 11.04
CA GLY A 27 -3.53 -10.37 10.35
C GLY A 27 -3.35 -10.10 8.86
N LEU A 28 -4.24 -9.32 8.23
CA LEU A 28 -4.14 -8.92 6.82
C LEU A 28 -3.65 -7.47 6.65
N ARG A 29 -3.18 -6.82 7.73
CA ARG A 29 -2.69 -5.45 7.70
C ARG A 29 -1.19 -5.46 7.43
N PHE A 30 -0.79 -4.92 6.28
CA PHE A 30 0.62 -4.81 5.92
C PHE A 30 1.05 -3.34 5.92
N LYS A 31 2.19 -3.05 6.54
CA LYS A 31 2.82 -1.71 6.58
C LYS A 31 4.03 -1.59 5.65
N HIS A 32 4.61 -2.71 5.25
CA HIS A 32 5.79 -2.75 4.41
C HIS A 32 5.47 -3.47 3.09
N ALA A 33 6.14 -3.06 2.03
CA ALA A 33 6.11 -3.71 0.72
C ALA A 33 7.52 -4.15 0.33
N CYS A 34 7.62 -5.32 -0.29
CA CYS A 34 8.83 -5.73 -0.99
C CYS A 34 8.82 -5.10 -2.38
N VAL A 35 9.76 -4.20 -2.61
CA VAL A 35 9.87 -3.37 -3.80
C VAL A 35 11.10 -3.81 -4.58
N VAL A 36 10.92 -4.12 -5.86
CA VAL A 36 12.01 -4.44 -6.79
C VAL A 36 12.30 -3.20 -7.63
N ASN A 37 13.56 -2.76 -7.66
CA ASN A 37 13.99 -1.75 -8.62
C ASN A 37 14.43 -2.42 -9.93
N PRO A 38 13.78 -2.15 -11.07
CA PRO A 38 14.12 -2.76 -12.35
C PRO A 38 15.54 -2.44 -12.83
N GLN A 39 16.08 -1.28 -12.45
CA GLN A 39 17.39 -0.83 -12.93
C GLN A 39 18.56 -1.53 -12.22
N THR A 40 18.46 -1.68 -10.89
CA THR A 40 19.50 -2.33 -10.07
C THR A 40 19.22 -3.81 -9.82
N GLN A 41 18.02 -4.29 -10.16
CA GLN A 41 17.52 -5.65 -9.88
C GLN A 41 17.61 -6.05 -8.40
N THR A 42 17.64 -5.05 -7.51
CA THR A 42 17.68 -5.25 -6.06
C THR A 42 16.29 -5.16 -5.46
N THR A 43 16.06 -5.95 -4.42
CA THR A 43 14.80 -5.98 -3.67
C THR A 43 14.96 -5.32 -2.32
N HIS A 44 14.09 -4.37 -1.99
CA HIS A 44 14.12 -3.63 -0.73
C HIS A 44 12.77 -3.75 -0.02
N LYS A 45 12.80 -3.90 1.30
CA LYS A 45 11.59 -3.87 2.13
C LYS A 45 11.37 -2.43 2.58
N LEU A 46 10.43 -1.74 1.95
CA LEU A 46 10.15 -0.33 2.21
C LEU A 46 8.81 -0.14 2.92
N GLU A 47 8.67 0.97 3.62
CA GLU A 47 7.41 1.35 4.26
C GLU A 47 6.42 1.91 3.24
N ILE A 48 5.16 1.48 3.36
CA ILE A 48 4.05 2.00 2.55
C ILE A 48 3.54 3.28 3.20
N ILE A 49 3.46 4.35 2.42
CA ILE A 49 2.89 5.63 2.84
C ILE A 49 1.39 5.66 2.55
N GLY A 50 0.97 5.14 1.39
CA GLY A 50 -0.42 5.21 0.95
C GLY A 50 -0.74 4.35 -0.26
N VAL A 51 -2.04 4.14 -0.48
CA VAL A 51 -2.58 3.51 -1.69
C VAL A 51 -3.15 4.60 -2.58
N LYS A 52 -2.64 4.73 -3.81
CA LYS A 52 -3.07 5.77 -4.75
C LYS A 52 -4.22 5.33 -5.62
N LYS A 53 -4.14 4.13 -6.21
CA LYS A 53 -5.16 3.63 -7.13
C LYS A 53 -5.22 2.12 -7.12
N ASN A 54 -6.43 1.58 -7.04
CA ASN A 54 -6.71 0.18 -7.27
C ASN A 54 -7.39 0.00 -8.64
N PRO A 55 -6.93 -0.93 -9.50
CA PRO A 55 -7.52 -1.16 -10.81
C PRO A 55 -8.96 -1.69 -10.76
N HIS A 56 -9.38 -2.31 -9.66
CA HIS A 56 -10.71 -2.91 -9.56
C HIS A 56 -11.82 -1.89 -9.24
N SER A 57 -11.57 -0.94 -8.34
CA SER A 57 -12.54 0.13 -8.00
C SER A 57 -11.93 1.18 -7.06
N ASP A 58 -12.49 2.38 -7.07
CA ASP A 58 -12.13 3.44 -6.11
C ASP A 58 -12.51 3.09 -4.67
N LEU A 59 -13.56 2.27 -4.49
CA LEU A 59 -13.93 1.71 -3.19
C LEU A 59 -12.78 0.89 -2.59
N TYR A 60 -12.02 0.16 -3.42
CA TYR A 60 -10.88 -0.62 -2.95
C TYR A 60 -9.68 0.27 -2.62
N THR A 61 -9.49 1.35 -3.37
CA THR A 61 -8.52 2.40 -3.02
C THR A 61 -8.83 3.00 -1.65
N ASN A 62 -10.09 3.40 -1.42
CA ASN A 62 -10.52 4.01 -0.16
C ASN A 62 -10.44 3.05 1.04
N LEU A 63 -10.63 1.75 0.81
CA LEU A 63 -10.47 0.72 1.84
C LEU A 63 -8.99 0.33 2.07
N GLY A 64 -8.07 0.79 1.23
CA GLY A 64 -6.64 0.47 1.29
C GLY A 64 -6.30 -0.95 0.83
N LEU A 65 -7.15 -1.58 0.01
CA LEU A 65 -6.96 -2.96 -0.45
C LEU A 65 -5.73 -3.07 -1.36
N LEU A 66 -4.81 -3.96 -0.99
CA LEU A 66 -3.61 -4.30 -1.74
C LEU A 66 -3.92 -5.54 -2.60
N THR A 67 -4.10 -5.32 -3.90
CA THR A 67 -4.39 -6.37 -4.89
C THR A 67 -3.42 -6.23 -6.04
N ARG A 68 -3.28 -7.28 -6.86
CA ARG A 68 -2.39 -7.20 -8.03
C ARG A 68 -2.71 -5.99 -8.90
N GLY A 69 -1.68 -5.23 -9.24
CA GLY A 69 -1.80 -3.97 -9.99
C GLY A 69 -2.22 -2.73 -9.19
N THR A 70 -2.30 -2.77 -7.86
CA THR A 70 -2.47 -1.55 -7.05
C THR A 70 -1.23 -0.68 -7.10
N ILE A 71 -1.44 0.62 -7.35
CA ILE A 71 -0.40 1.63 -7.29
C ILE A 71 -0.30 2.14 -5.85
N ILE A 72 0.87 1.95 -5.24
CA ILE A 72 1.19 2.35 -3.87
C ILE A 72 2.30 3.40 -3.85
N GLU A 73 2.26 4.26 -2.84
CA GLU A 73 3.34 5.17 -2.49
C GLU A 73 4.17 4.53 -1.39
N VAL A 74 5.49 4.53 -1.60
CA VAL A 74 6.47 3.94 -0.68
C VAL A 74 7.53 4.95 -0.33
N ASN A 75 8.07 4.87 0.88
CA ASN A 75 9.17 5.72 1.31
C ASN A 75 10.48 5.24 0.69
N VAL A 76 11.22 6.14 0.04
CA VAL A 76 12.50 5.85 -0.66
C VAL A 76 13.69 6.45 0.09
N GLY A 77 13.49 7.03 1.28
CA GLY A 77 14.56 7.68 2.05
C GLY A 77 15.77 6.78 2.32
N GLU A 78 15.55 5.49 2.58
CA GLU A 78 16.61 4.50 2.86
C GLU A 78 17.40 4.06 1.62
N LEU A 79 16.86 4.30 0.41
CA LEU A 79 17.49 3.90 -0.85
C LEU A 79 18.52 4.91 -1.36
N GLY A 80 18.65 6.09 -0.71
CA GLY A 80 19.61 7.12 -1.09
C GLY A 80 19.42 7.66 -2.53
N MET A 81 18.31 7.32 -3.18
CA MET A 81 18.01 7.72 -4.55
C MET A 81 17.55 9.18 -4.57
N VAL A 82 18.49 10.11 -4.72
CA VAL A 82 18.20 11.51 -5.03
C VAL A 82 17.87 11.59 -6.52
N SER A 83 16.59 11.45 -6.88
CA SER A 83 16.13 11.73 -8.23
C SER A 83 15.51 13.13 -8.28
N SER A 84 15.97 13.95 -9.21
CA SER A 84 15.41 15.27 -9.56
C SER A 84 14.05 15.19 -10.27
N SER A 85 13.46 14.00 -10.41
CA SER A 85 12.13 13.79 -11.01
C SER A 85 11.38 12.66 -10.31
N VAL A 86 10.09 12.87 -10.08
CA VAL A 86 9.18 11.91 -9.42
C VAL A 86 9.09 10.63 -10.27
N LEU A 87 9.88 9.62 -9.92
CA LEU A 87 9.80 8.30 -10.52
C LEU A 87 8.45 7.68 -10.16
N LYS A 88 7.53 7.64 -11.13
CA LYS A 88 6.37 6.75 -11.09
C LYS A 88 6.89 5.32 -11.23
N ILE A 89 7.34 4.73 -10.13
CA ILE A 89 7.68 3.33 -10.11
C ILE A 89 6.36 2.56 -10.05
N GLN A 90 5.99 1.94 -11.17
CA GLN A 90 4.81 1.11 -11.27
C GLN A 90 5.12 -0.22 -10.57
N PHE A 91 4.75 -0.33 -9.30
CA PHE A 91 4.94 -1.55 -8.53
C PHE A 91 3.86 -2.58 -8.90
N PHE A 92 4.24 -3.61 -9.64
CA PHE A 92 3.50 -4.86 -9.72
C PHE A 92 3.83 -5.68 -8.48
N VAL A 93 2.85 -5.83 -7.58
CA VAL A 93 2.77 -6.99 -6.67
C VAL A 93 1.92 -8.05 -7.35
#